data_AF-A0AA37HF09-F1
#
_entry.id   AF-A0AA37HF09-F1
#
_cell.length_a   1.000
_cell.length_b   1.000
_cell.length_c   1.000
_cell.angle_alpha   90.00
_cell.angle_beta   90.00
_cell.angle_gamma   90.00
#
_symmetry.space_group_name_H-M   'P 1'
#
loop_
_entity.id
_entity.type
_entity.pdbx_description
1 polymer ?
#
loop_
_entity_poly.entity_id
_entity_poly.type
_entity_poly.pdbx_seq_one_letter_code
_entity_poly.pdbx_strand_id
1 'polypeptide(L)'
;MSQPQMERPAELMVWHGTLAAPGPREMRRYPTLRAALAAAVQADDPEALPWIVTEDGAVLSPRWIDEHAPRAIARQVRSSLRLPS
;
A
#
# COMPACT_ATOMS: atom_id res chain seq x y z
N MET A 1 -20.82 -2.27 9.06
CA MET A 1 -21.15 -0.92 8.56
C MET A 1 -20.22 -0.63 7.40
N SER A 2 -20.75 -0.59 6.18
CA SER A 2 -19.98 -0.22 4.99
C SER A 2 -19.61 1.26 5.14
N GLN A 3 -18.35 1.55 5.46
CA GLN A 3 -17.88 2.94 5.46
C GLN A 3 -17.91 3.41 4.01
N PRO A 4 -18.76 4.37 3.62
CA PRO A 4 -18.90 4.79 2.22
C PRO A 4 -17.56 5.21 1.58
N GLN A 5 -16.63 5.70 2.41
CA GLN A 5 -15.25 6.03 2.01
C GLN A 5 -14.44 4.82 1.50
N MET A 6 -14.84 3.58 1.80
CA MET A 6 -14.19 2.36 1.32
C MET A 6 -14.70 1.91 -0.06
N GLU A 7 -15.87 2.39 -0.50
CA GLU A 7 -16.51 1.96 -1.74
C GLU A 7 -16.13 2.83 -2.94
N ARG A 8 -15.41 3.94 -2.71
CA ARG A 8 -14.95 4.81 -3.80
C ARG A 8 -13.80 4.16 -4.57
N PRO A 9 -13.67 4.44 -5.88
CA PRO A 9 -12.54 3.96 -6.69
C PRO A 9 -11.19 4.40 -6.13
N ALA A 10 -10.17 3.57 -6.38
CA ALA A 10 -8.81 3.83 -5.93
C ALA A 10 -7.77 3.19 -6.86
N GLU A 11 -6.62 3.82 -7.00
CA GLU A 11 -5.47 3.32 -7.73
C GLU A 11 -4.36 2.91 -6.76
N LEU A 12 -3.93 1.65 -6.84
CA LEU A 12 -2.77 1.14 -6.11
C LEU A 12 -1.53 1.33 -6.98
N MET A 13 -0.49 1.89 -6.39
CA MET A 13 0.82 2.07 -6.98
C MET A 13 1.85 1.34 -6.09
N VAL A 14 2.68 0.48 -6.66
CA VAL A 14 3.69 -0.30 -5.91
C VAL A 14 5.09 0.01 -6.45
N TRP A 15 5.98 0.39 -5.55
CA TRP A 15 7.41 0.51 -5.80
C TRP A 15 8.11 -0.71 -5.19
N HIS A 16 9.08 -1.30 -5.89
CA HIS A 16 9.91 -2.39 -5.33
C HIS A 16 11.36 -1.94 -5.25
N GLY A 17 11.95 -2.11 -4.06
CA GLY A 17 13.36 -1.85 -3.76
C GLY A 17 13.68 -0.40 -3.42
N THR A 18 14.93 -0.17 -2.99
CA THR A 18 15.47 1.16 -2.66
C THR A 18 15.05 2.19 -3.70
N LEU A 19 14.48 3.31 -3.23
CA LEU A 19 13.93 4.51 -3.91
C LEU A 19 14.66 5.07 -5.17
N ALA A 20 15.71 4.43 -5.66
CA ALA A 20 16.56 4.84 -6.78
C ALA A 20 15.97 4.56 -8.17
N ALA A 21 14.91 3.76 -8.32
CA ALA A 21 14.24 3.57 -9.60
C ALA A 21 13.15 4.65 -9.79
N PRO A 22 13.11 5.37 -10.94
CA PRO A 22 12.12 6.41 -11.16
C PRO A 22 10.73 5.79 -11.40
N GLY A 23 9.85 5.91 -10.40
CA GLY A 23 8.42 5.61 -10.52
C GLY A 23 7.96 4.23 -10.01
N PRO A 24 6.63 4.01 -9.90
CA PRO A 24 6.09 2.73 -9.47
C PRO A 24 6.33 1.67 -10.55
N ARG A 25 6.60 0.45 -10.12
CA ARG A 25 6.74 -0.69 -11.04
C ARG A 25 5.39 -1.30 -11.39
N GLU A 26 4.41 -1.18 -10.50
CA GLU A 26 3.04 -1.61 -10.74
C GLU A 26 2.06 -0.48 -10.43
N MET A 27 1.07 -0.33 -11.31
CA MET A 27 -0.08 0.56 -11.10
C MET A 27 -1.34 -0.22 -11.48
N ARG A 28 -2.33 -0.26 -10.58
CA ARG A 28 -3.61 -0.93 -10.84
C ARG A 28 -4.77 -0.17 -10.23
N ARG A 29 -5.79 0.09 -11.05
CA ARG A 29 -7.06 0.67 -10.61
C ARG A 29 -8.00 -0.41 -10.08
N TYR A 30 -8.67 -0.07 -8.98
CA TYR A 30 -9.68 -0.89 -8.34
C TYR A 30 -10.98 -0.10 -8.25
N PRO A 31 -12.13 -0.78 -8.38
CA PRO A 31 -13.44 -0.12 -8.26
C PRO A 31 -13.73 0.34 -6.83
N THR A 32 -12.99 -0.16 -5.83
CA THR A 32 -13.15 0.23 -4.42
C THR A 32 -11.81 0.35 -3.70
N LEU A 33 -11.72 1.28 -2.76
CA LEU A 33 -10.59 1.41 -1.83
C LEU A 33 -10.41 0.12 -1.00
N ARG A 34 -11.50 -0.58 -0.67
CA ARG A 34 -11.41 -1.90 -0.01
C ARG A 34 -10.62 -2.91 -0.86
N ALA A 35 -10.90 -3.00 -2.15
CA ALA A 35 -10.19 -3.92 -3.04
C ALA A 35 -8.72 -3.52 -3.24
N ALA A 36 -8.43 -2.23 -3.35
CA ALA A 36 -7.06 -1.73 -3.41
C ALA A 36 -6.27 -2.07 -2.13
N LEU A 37 -6.89 -1.90 -0.95
CA LEU A 37 -6.29 -2.28 0.34
C LEU A 37 -6.03 -3.78 0.44
N ALA A 38 -7.00 -4.60 0.03
CA ALA A 38 -6.84 -6.04 0.01
C ALA A 38 -5.70 -6.49 -0.92
N ALA A 39 -5.50 -5.82 -2.06
CA ALA A 39 -4.37 -6.11 -2.94
C ALA A 39 -3.03 -5.63 -2.36
N ALA A 40 -3.00 -4.46 -1.70
CA ALA A 40 -1.80 -3.93 -1.08
C ALA A 40 -1.21 -4.84 0.00
N VAL A 41 -2.07 -5.51 0.78
CA VAL A 41 -1.63 -6.46 1.84
C VAL A 41 -1.21 -7.82 1.30
N GLN A 42 -1.62 -8.16 0.09
CA GLN A 42 -1.25 -9.42 -0.58
C GLN A 42 0.10 -9.31 -1.30
N ALA A 43 0.74 -8.14 -1.28
CA ALA A 43 2.11 -8.00 -1.76
C ALA A 43 3.04 -8.77 -0.82
N ASP A 44 3.53 -9.92 -1.28
CA ASP A 44 4.43 -10.83 -0.52
C ASP A 44 5.87 -10.28 -0.43
N ASP A 45 6.17 -9.23 -1.20
CA ASP A 45 7.49 -8.61 -1.25
C ASP A 45 7.71 -7.65 -0.07
N PRO A 46 8.67 -7.91 0.83
CA PRO A 46 8.94 -7.05 1.99
C PRO A 46 9.55 -5.69 1.61
N GLU A 47 10.04 -5.55 0.37
CA GLU A 47 10.54 -4.28 -0.18
C GLU A 47 9.48 -3.51 -0.96
N ALA A 48 8.24 -4.02 -1.03
CA ALA A 48 7.14 -3.33 -1.66
C ALA A 48 6.71 -2.13 -0.82
N LEU A 49 6.63 -0.97 -1.48
CA LEU A 49 6.10 0.25 -0.90
C LEU A 49 4.78 0.59 -1.61
N PRO A 50 3.63 0.09 -1.12
CA PRO A 50 2.34 0.37 -1.73
C PRO A 50 1.82 1.76 -1.33
N TRP A 51 1.31 2.50 -2.31
CA TRP A 51 0.57 3.74 -2.11
C TRP A 51 -0.78 3.63 -2.80
N ILE A 52 -1.81 4.24 -2.21
CA ILE A 52 -3.14 4.27 -2.83
C ILE A 52 -3.55 5.71 -3.07
N VAL A 53 -3.97 6.03 -4.29
CA VAL A 53 -4.60 7.30 -4.63
C VAL A 53 -6.09 7.05 -4.80
N THR A 54 -6.92 7.74 -4.00
CA THR A 54 -8.38 7.63 -4.11
C THR A 54 -8.93 8.55 -5.19
N GLU A 55 -10.16 8.30 -5.64
CA GLU A 55 -10.85 9.14 -6.66
C GLU A 55 -10.84 10.64 -6.33
N ASP A 56 -10.95 10.99 -5.05
CA ASP A 56 -10.92 12.37 -4.54
C ASP A 56 -9.49 12.98 -4.53
N GLY A 57 -8.48 12.22 -4.96
CA GLY A 57 -7.08 12.65 -5.00
C GLY A 57 -6.34 12.48 -3.67
N ALA A 58 -6.99 11.93 -2.63
CA ALA A 58 -6.29 11.64 -1.37
C ALA A 58 -5.23 10.53 -1.58
N VAL A 59 -4.02 10.78 -1.09
CA VAL A 59 -2.88 9.87 -1.17
C VAL A 59 -2.69 9.16 0.17
N LEU A 60 -2.75 7.84 0.14
CA LEU A 60 -2.64 6.96 1.30
C LEU A 60 -1.27 6.28 1.28
N SER A 61 -0.48 6.56 2.31
CA SER A 61 0.89 6.05 2.45
C SER A 61 0.93 4.57 2.87
N PRO A 62 2.07 3.87 2.68
CA PRO A 62 2.24 2.51 3.18
C PRO A 62 1.88 2.36 4.66
N ARG A 63 2.26 3.35 5.48
CA ARG A 63 1.93 3.37 6.91
C ARG A 63 0.42 3.44 7.16
N TRP A 64 -0.31 4.26 6.40
CA TRP A 64 -1.76 4.35 6.53
C TRP A 64 -2.42 3.02 6.16
N ILE A 65 -1.92 2.39 5.09
CA ILE A 65 -2.39 1.07 4.64
C ILE A 65 -2.17 0.03 5.75
N ASP A 66 -1.01 0.00 6.40
CA ASP A 66 -0.73 -0.91 7.52
C ASP A 66 -1.71 -0.70 8.70
N GLU A 67 -2.05 0.55 9.02
CA GLU A 67 -2.95 0.90 10.13
C GLU A 67 -4.42 0.57 9.82
N HIS A 68 -4.81 0.53 8.54
CA HIS A 68 -6.18 0.37 8.06
C HIS A 68 -6.47 -0.97 7.36
N ALA A 69 -5.43 -1.76 7.10
CA ALA A 69 -5.56 -3.13 6.64
C ALA A 69 -6.30 -3.98 7.70
N PRO A 70 -7.18 -4.91 7.29
CA PRO A 70 -7.70 -5.91 8.22
C PRO A 70 -6.50 -6.61 8.86
N ARG A 71 -6.51 -6.66 10.20
CA ARG A 71 -5.39 -6.96 11.11
C ARG A 71 -4.93 -8.42 11.06
N ALA A 72 -4.75 -8.99 9.87
CA ALA A 72 -4.39 -10.39 9.66
C ALA A 72 -2.89 -10.60 9.39
N ILE A 73 -2.08 -9.58 9.07
CA ILE A 73 -0.64 -9.75 8.82
C ILE A 73 0.18 -8.60 9.43
N ALA A 74 -0.01 -8.36 10.72
CA ALA A 74 0.92 -7.53 11.49
C ALA A 74 2.12 -8.38 11.94
N ARG A 75 3.07 -8.68 11.05
CA ARG A 75 4.43 -9.10 11.46
C ARG A 75 5.39 -9.20 10.27
N GLN A 76 6.58 -8.63 10.46
CA GLN A 76 7.86 -9.04 9.84
C GLN A 76 7.98 -8.56 8.38
N VAL A 77 8.52 -7.37 8.08
CA VAL A 77 9.96 -7.06 8.04
C VAL A 77 10.13 -5.53 8.14
N ARG A 78 10.34 -4.97 9.33
CA ARG A 78 10.83 -3.58 9.49
C ARG A 78 12.04 -3.51 10.41
N SER A 79 12.83 -4.59 10.42
CA SER A 79 14.00 -4.73 11.30
C SER A 79 15.22 -5.16 10.51
N SER A 80 15.59 -4.46 9.44
CA SER A 80 16.91 -4.63 8.80
C SER A 80 17.27 -3.44 7.90
N LEU A 81 17.47 -2.26 8.49
CA LEU A 81 18.47 -1.34 7.93
C LEU A 81 19.27 -0.73 9.07
N ARG A 82 20.19 -1.55 9.59
CA ARG A 82 21.30 -1.14 10.42
C ARG A 82 22.24 -0.32 9.52
N LEU A 83 22.41 0.98 9.80
CA LEU A 83 23.48 1.77 9.21
C LEU A 83 24.84 1.18 9.64
N PRO A 84 25.80 0.94 8.72
CA PRO A 84 27.16 0.60 9.10
C PRO A 84 27.86 1.81 9.75
N SER A 85 28.67 1.48 10.76
CA SER A 85 29.48 2.40 11.58
C SER A 85 30.57 3.11 10.81
#